data_AF-A0A1W9Q4F7-F1
#
_entry.id   AF-A0A1W9Q4F7-F1
#
_cell.length_a   1.000
_cell.length_b   1.000
_cell.length_c   1.000
_cell.angle_alpha   90.00
_cell.angle_beta   90.00
_cell.angle_gamma   90.00
#
_symmetry.space_group_name_H-M   'P 1'
#
loop_
_entity.id
_entity.type
_entity.pdbx_description
1 polymer ?
#
loop_
_entity_poly.entity_id
_entity_poly.type
_entity_poly.pdbx_seq_one_letter_code
_entity_poly.pdbx_strand_id
1 'polypeptide(L)'
;MLSFLIETEQGLVLIDMGLGTAEYANPSLFTQVFRVITEMPFDAREAAINQIRQMGYQAEDVKHIILTHAHFDHVSGITDFPHAQIHLYRREYNAFM
;
A
#
# COMPACT_ATOMS: atom_id res chain seq x y z
N MET A 1 3.13 -7.61 -4.71
CA MET A 1 4.31 -6.72 -4.74
C MET A 1 4.97 -6.71 -3.36
N LEU A 2 6.25 -6.36 -3.27
CA LEU A 2 6.97 -6.34 -1.98
C LEU A 2 6.68 -5.04 -1.22
N SER A 3 6.29 -5.19 0.05
CA SER A 3 6.18 -4.13 1.05
C SER A 3 6.91 -4.57 2.31
N PHE A 4 7.43 -3.62 3.09
CA PHE A 4 8.18 -3.93 4.32
C PHE A 4 7.54 -3.25 5.52
N LEU A 5 7.32 -4.01 6.59
CA LEU A 5 6.93 -3.48 7.90
C LEU A 5 8.16 -3.41 8.80
N ILE A 6 8.41 -2.25 9.41
CA ILE A 6 9.57 -1.97 10.25
C ILE A 6 9.09 -1.47 11.60
N GLU A 7 9.53 -2.14 12.67
CA GLU A 7 9.35 -1.66 14.04
C GLU A 7 10.42 -0.62 14.39
N THR A 8 9.99 0.51 14.93
CA THR A 8 10.87 1.60 15.37
C THR A 8 10.40 2.18 16.70
N GLU A 9 11.25 2.96 17.36
CA GLU A 9 10.86 3.72 18.57
C GLU A 9 9.79 4.79 18.30
N GLN A 10 9.55 5.14 17.03
CA GLN A 10 8.54 6.11 16.58
C GLN A 10 7.21 5.44 16.15
N GLY A 11 7.10 4.13 16.35
CA GLY A 11 5.95 3.31 15.92
C GLY A 11 6.25 2.49 14.68
N LEU A 12 5.23 1.80 14.16
CA LEU A 12 5.37 0.98 12.96
C LEU A 12 5.47 1.85 11.71
N VAL A 13 6.47 1.52 10.89
CA VAL A 13 6.73 2.15 9.59
C VAL A 13 6.47 1.11 8.50
N LEU A 14 5.61 1.44 7.55
CA LEU A 14 5.34 0.62 6.37
C LEU A 14 6.03 1.25 5.15
N ILE A 15 6.79 0.46 4.40
CA ILE A 15 7.38 0.87 3.11
C ILE A 15 6.54 0.27 2.00
N ASP A 16 5.87 1.15 1.24
CA ASP A 16 4.85 0.85 0.22
C ASP A 16 3.67 0.02 0.75
N MET A 17 2.53 0.07 0.05
CA MET A 17 1.30 -0.60 0.52
C MET A 17 0.80 -1.71 -0.39
N GLY A 18 1.36 -1.85 -1.60
CA GLY A 18 0.78 -2.74 -2.58
C GLY A 18 -0.61 -2.25 -3.05
N LEU A 19 -1.39 -3.19 -3.56
CA LEU A 19 -2.81 -2.96 -3.84
C LEU A 19 -3.64 -2.84 -2.57
N GLY A 20 -4.51 -1.84 -2.54
CA GLY A 20 -5.49 -1.65 -1.47
C GLY A 20 -6.67 -2.60 -1.52
N THR A 21 -7.34 -2.78 -0.38
CA THR A 21 -8.51 -3.68 -0.29
C THR A 21 -9.65 -3.27 -1.23
N ALA A 22 -9.81 -1.97 -1.49
CA ALA A 22 -10.79 -1.45 -2.44
C ALA A 22 -10.55 -1.95 -3.87
N GLU A 23 -9.29 -1.96 -4.34
CA GLU A 23 -8.94 -2.47 -5.67
C GLU A 23 -9.11 -3.99 -5.76
N TYR A 24 -8.92 -4.73 -4.67
CA TYR A 24 -9.24 -6.16 -4.64
C TYR A 24 -10.74 -6.44 -4.69
N ALA A 25 -11.54 -5.65 -3.96
CA ALA A 25 -12.99 -5.84 -3.87
C ALA A 25 -13.71 -5.41 -5.15
N ASN A 26 -13.28 -4.32 -5.76
CA ASN A 26 -13.86 -3.77 -6.98
C ASN A 26 -12.75 -3.24 -7.91
N PRO A 27 -12.04 -4.13 -8.64
CA PRO A 27 -10.89 -3.74 -9.45
C PRO A 27 -11.30 -2.78 -10.56
N SER A 28 -10.62 -1.64 -10.62
CA SER A 28 -10.80 -0.68 -11.71
C SER A 28 -10.49 -1.33 -13.08
N LEU A 29 -11.01 -0.77 -14.17
CA LEU A 29 -10.66 -1.25 -15.52
C LEU A 29 -9.15 -1.25 -15.76
N PHE A 30 -8.46 -0.23 -15.23
CA PHE A 30 -7.01 -0.16 -15.28
C PHE A 30 -6.38 -1.36 -14.56
N THR A 31 -6.77 -1.66 -13.32
CA THR A 31 -6.28 -2.82 -12.56
C THR A 31 -6.56 -4.13 -13.30
N GLN A 32 -7.76 -4.29 -13.89
CA GLN A 32 -8.11 -5.49 -14.65
C GLN A 32 -7.18 -5.70 -15.85
N VAL A 33 -6.93 -4.64 -16.63
CA VAL A 33 -6.02 -4.70 -17.79
C VAL A 33 -4.58 -4.93 -17.33
N PHE A 34 -4.14 -4.19 -16.30
CA PHE A 34 -2.78 -4.29 -15.76
C PHE A 34 -2.43 -5.71 -15.34
N ARG A 35 -3.34 -6.38 -14.61
CA ARG A 35 -3.18 -7.78 -14.20
C ARG A 35 -2.92 -8.73 -15.36
N VAL A 36 -3.57 -8.51 -16.50
CA VAL A 36 -3.43 -9.35 -17.69
C VAL A 36 -2.11 -9.11 -18.37
N ILE A 37 -1.70 -7.85 -18.52
CA ILE A 37 -0.46 -7.49 -19.24
C ILE A 37 0.81 -7.78 -18.44
N THR A 38 0.75 -7.76 -17.10
CA THR A 38 1.92 -7.98 -16.24
C THR A 38 1.89 -9.29 -15.45
N GLU A 39 0.89 -10.14 -15.68
CA GLU A 39 0.66 -11.38 -14.91
C GLU A 39 0.67 -11.16 -13.38
N MET A 40 0.13 -10.01 -12.93
CA MET A 40 0.17 -9.64 -11.52
C MET A 40 -0.70 -10.59 -10.69
N PRO A 41 -0.15 -11.23 -9.62
CA PRO A 41 -0.93 -11.98 -8.65
C PRO A 41 -2.08 -11.12 -8.10
N PHE A 42 -3.24 -11.73 -7.88
CA PHE A 42 -4.43 -11.00 -7.46
C PHE A 42 -5.19 -11.75 -6.37
N ASP A 43 -4.67 -11.64 -5.16
CA ASP A 43 -5.23 -12.23 -3.96
C ASP A 43 -5.35 -11.16 -2.87
N ALA A 44 -6.57 -10.92 -2.39
CA ALA A 44 -6.83 -9.92 -1.36
C ALA A 44 -6.04 -10.16 -0.06
N ARG A 45 -5.57 -11.38 0.19
CA ARG A 45 -4.69 -11.69 1.32
C ARG A 45 -3.35 -10.97 1.22
N GLU A 46 -2.90 -10.59 0.03
CA GLU A 46 -1.63 -9.87 -0.19
C GLU A 46 -1.72 -8.38 0.14
N ALA A 47 -2.92 -7.82 0.33
CA ALA A 47 -3.06 -6.42 0.76
C ALA A 47 -2.30 -6.18 2.06
N ALA A 48 -1.52 -5.09 2.13
CA ALA A 48 -0.66 -4.81 3.29
C ALA A 48 -1.44 -4.83 4.62
N ILE A 49 -2.66 -4.28 4.64
CA ILE A 49 -3.51 -4.30 5.84
C ILE A 49 -3.86 -5.72 6.31
N ASN A 50 -4.06 -6.66 5.38
CA ASN A 50 -4.37 -8.04 5.71
C ASN A 50 -3.12 -8.81 6.17
N GLN A 51 -1.95 -8.45 5.64
CA GLN A 51 -0.66 -9.00 6.08
C GLN A 51 -0.33 -8.56 7.52
N ILE A 52 -0.43 -7.27 7.83
CA ILE A 52 -0.11 -6.81 9.20
C ILE A 52 -1.12 -7.33 10.24
N ARG A 53 -2.40 -7.49 9.86
CA ARG A 53 -3.42 -8.10 10.73
C ARG A 53 -3.10 -9.55 11.05
N GLN A 54 -2.55 -10.31 10.11
CA GLN A 54 -2.07 -11.67 10.35
C GLN A 54 -0.86 -11.70 11.31
N MET A 55 -0.07 -10.62 11.34
CA MET A 55 1.03 -10.44 12.30
C MET A 55 0.56 -9.96 13.69
N GLY A 56 -0.73 -9.65 13.85
CA GLY A 56 -1.32 -9.22 15.12
C GLY A 56 -1.47 -7.70 15.29
N TYR A 57 -1.14 -6.91 14.27
CA TYR A 57 -1.27 -5.44 14.30
C TYR A 57 -2.63 -4.97 13.74
N GLN A 58 -2.99 -3.74 14.08
CA GLN A 58 -4.11 -3.01 13.51
C GLN A 58 -3.62 -1.91 12.55
N ALA A 59 -4.54 -1.34 11.75
CA ALA A 59 -4.20 -0.24 10.85
C ALA A 59 -3.63 0.95 11.61
N GLU A 60 -4.18 1.21 12.80
CA GLU A 60 -3.85 2.33 13.66
C GLU A 60 -2.44 2.20 14.28
N ASP A 61 -1.86 0.99 14.30
CA ASP A 61 -0.50 0.77 14.79
C ASP A 61 0.54 1.31 13.80
N VAL A 62 0.21 1.37 12.50
CA VAL A 62 1.04 1.97 11.45
C VAL A 62 1.00 3.49 11.58
N LYS A 63 2.11 4.08 12.01
CA LYS A 63 2.24 5.53 12.21
C LYS A 63 2.77 6.25 10.98
N HIS A 64 3.65 5.59 10.24
CA HIS A 64 4.31 6.17 9.09
C HIS A 64 4.24 5.23 7.89
N ILE A 65 4.02 5.81 6.71
CA ILE A 65 4.11 5.12 5.44
C ILE A 65 5.14 5.85 4.59
N ILE A 66 6.18 5.15 4.17
CA ILE A 66 7.17 5.67 3.23
C ILE A 66 6.83 5.09 1.86
N LEU A 67 6.48 5.97 0.92
CA LEU A 67 6.30 5.59 -0.47
C LEU A 67 7.64 5.70 -1.20
N THR A 68 8.08 4.61 -1.80
CA THR A 68 9.26 4.63 -2.68
C THR A 68 9.00 5.50 -3.91
N HIS A 69 7.78 5.45 -4.44
CA HIS A 69 7.25 6.29 -5.51
C HIS A 69 5.71 6.22 -5.56
N ALA A 70 5.07 6.97 -6.46
CA ALA A 70 3.61 7.14 -6.50
C ALA A 70 2.89 6.35 -7.60
N HIS A 71 3.43 5.21 -8.04
CA HIS A 71 2.68 4.31 -8.93
C HIS A 71 1.54 3.60 -8.20
N PHE A 72 0.49 3.24 -8.95
CA PHE A 72 -0.77 2.72 -8.43
C PHE A 72 -0.59 1.47 -7.55
N ASP A 73 0.37 0.62 -7.91
CA ASP A 73 0.69 -0.61 -7.22
C ASP A 73 1.35 -0.33 -5.87
N HIS A 74 1.96 0.84 -5.65
CA HIS A 74 2.57 1.22 -4.37
C HIS A 74 1.63 1.99 -3.45
N VAL A 75 0.74 2.80 -4.04
CA VAL A 75 -0.07 3.79 -3.32
C VAL A 75 -1.53 3.41 -3.13
N SER A 76 -2.09 2.47 -3.90
CA SER A 76 -3.55 2.23 -3.87
C SER A 76 -4.08 1.70 -2.53
N GLY A 77 -3.22 1.16 -1.66
CA GLY A 77 -3.55 0.82 -0.26
C GLY A 77 -3.76 2.00 0.69
N ILE A 78 -3.60 3.24 0.23
CA ILE A 78 -3.64 4.45 1.07
C ILE A 78 -4.90 4.57 1.94
N THR A 79 -6.06 4.16 1.42
CA THR A 79 -7.34 4.24 2.16
C THR A 79 -7.45 3.23 3.29
N ASP A 80 -6.63 2.19 3.28
CA ASP A 80 -6.62 1.16 4.32
C ASP A 80 -5.92 1.65 5.61
N PHE A 81 -5.19 2.77 5.54
CA PHE A 81 -4.39 3.34 6.63
C PHE A 81 -4.71 4.84 6.87
N PRO A 82 -5.96 5.18 7.21
CA PRO A 82 -6.43 6.58 7.24
C PRO A 82 -5.74 7.47 8.28
N HIS A 83 -5.03 6.88 9.25
CA HIS A 83 -4.38 7.59 10.34
C HIS A 83 -2.86 7.71 10.19
N ALA A 84 -2.27 7.05 9.20
CA ALA A 84 -0.83 7.04 9.01
C ALA A 84 -0.35 8.33 8.31
N GLN A 85 0.80 8.84 8.73
CA GLN A 85 1.46 9.94 8.02
C GLN A 85 2.21 9.39 6.81
N ILE A 86 1.97 9.97 5.64
CA ILE A 86 2.63 9.57 4.40
C ILE A 86 3.84 10.44 4.12
N HIS A 87 4.95 9.78 3.84
CA HIS A 87 6.21 10.37 3.42
C HIS A 87 6.43 10.00 1.95
N LEU A 88 6.38 11.00 1.08
CA LEU A 88 6.63 10.85 -0.35
C LEU A 88 7.66 11.89 -0.79
N TYR A 89 8.55 11.50 -1.70
CA TYR A 89 9.50 12.44 -2.26
C TYR A 89 8.77 13.54 -3.05
N ARG A 90 9.17 14.80 -2.85
CA ARG A 90 8.47 15.95 -3.45
C ARG A 90 8.39 15.88 -4.98
N ARG A 91 9.41 15.32 -5.66
CA ARG A 91 9.37 15.20 -7.12
C ARG A 91 8.32 14.18 -7.59
N GLU A 92 8.16 13.08 -6.86
CA GLU A 92 7.11 12.09 -7.13
C GLU A 92 5.73 12.70 -6.92
N TYR A 93 5.53 13.45 -5.83
CA TYR A 93 4.29 14.18 -5.59
C TYR A 93 3.96 15.14 -6.74
N ASN A 94 4.93 15.91 -7.21
CA ASN A 94 4.74 16.85 -8.32
C ASN A 94 4.52 16.16 -9.67
N ALA A 95 4.97 14.91 -9.84
CA ALA A 95 4.73 14.15 -11.08
C ALA A 95 3.34 13.49 -11.07
N PHE A 96 2.81 13.21 -9.88
CA PHE A 96 1.49 12.61 -9.69
C PHE A 96 0.34 13.63 -9.79
N MET A 97 0.57 14.87 -9.38
CA MET A 97 -0.40 15.99 -9.40
C MET A 97 -0.40 16.74 -10.73
#